data_AF-W2TJU7-F1
#
_entry.id   AF-W2TJU7-F1
#
_cell.length_a   1.000
_cell.length_b   1.000
_cell.length_c   1.000
_cell.angle_alpha   90.00
_cell.angle_beta   90.00
_cell.angle_gamma   90.00
#
_symmetry.space_group_name_H-M   'P 1'
#
loop_
_entity.id
_entity.type
_entity.pdbx_description
1 polymer ?
#
loop_
_entity_poly.entity_id
_entity_poly.type
_entity_poly.pdbx_seq_one_letter_code
_entity_poly.pdbx_strand_id
1 'polypeptide(L)'
;MGYPVVEVYRLDARTIELTQRRFKLDHLTPERAEYRNAQYWYKWDIPIFYDVNGKKMDMVWLHEAVRLPINISDTFLINPESLGYYRVNYDEQMWTAIADQLKKNHKLAFEVISYLPNEKDYLPWISVLRGLENLYGRLSKTELEDEAKKFVSEKLAEFFKSLDLDDLNASDNSKVLESQVRKRIAVLYCDLLPEECRKKLVNQFESNFMAPCESYNIASDCSKVSPSIRPWVYCVGLANGGEKEFEKISKLFTLEVDAAEKRQLLAALSCSRDPRKLRKLLHVNMLSEASPIPEQDVQNLVESMNNQDVGAEIVSDFMLDNWKEFMERFSHDKITLSNVLRSGIRLESERDIKQFERFLADHSSTTLGLQVLKLQLEKARNQVEWLKKNKETMKKLLSSTRSEKEL
;
A
#
# COMPACT_ATOMS: atom_id res chain seq x y z
N MET A 1 3.16 -6.50 -20.86
CA MET A 1 2.60 -5.27 -21.45
C MET A 1 2.69 -4.13 -20.43
N GLY A 2 2.23 -2.92 -20.78
CA GLY A 2 2.24 -1.73 -19.93
C GLY A 2 1.35 -0.64 -20.55
N TYR A 3 1.49 0.60 -20.09
CA TYR A 3 0.76 1.78 -20.58
C TYR A 3 1.72 2.97 -20.78
N PRO A 4 1.34 4.01 -21.53
CA PRO A 4 2.21 5.15 -21.79
C PRO A 4 2.23 6.19 -20.65
N VAL A 5 3.33 6.94 -20.61
CA VAL A 5 3.40 8.31 -20.11
C VAL A 5 3.36 9.23 -21.33
N VAL A 6 2.46 10.20 -21.31
CA VAL A 6 2.50 11.39 -22.17
C VAL A 6 3.40 12.42 -21.50
N GLU A 7 4.46 12.84 -22.17
CA GLU A 7 5.39 13.84 -21.65
C GLU A 7 5.13 15.19 -22.31
N VAL A 8 5.01 16.24 -21.49
CA VAL A 8 4.56 17.58 -21.86
C VAL A 8 5.72 18.55 -21.73
N TYR A 9 6.21 19.03 -22.86
CA TYR A 9 7.33 19.97 -22.95
C TYR A 9 6.87 21.30 -23.53
N ARG A 10 7.38 22.42 -23.00
CA ARG A 10 7.17 23.73 -23.63
C ARG A 10 8.24 23.99 -24.69
N LEU A 11 7.83 24.18 -25.94
CA LEU A 11 8.75 24.53 -27.03
C LEU A 11 9.01 26.03 -27.08
N ASP A 12 7.97 26.83 -26.87
CA ASP A 12 8.02 28.30 -26.92
C ASP A 12 6.87 28.93 -26.10
N ALA A 13 6.74 30.26 -26.17
CA ALA A 13 5.73 31.02 -25.41
C ALA A 13 4.26 30.78 -25.84
N ARG A 14 4.03 30.03 -26.92
CA ARG A 14 2.73 29.74 -27.56
C ARG A 14 2.49 28.26 -27.84
N THR A 15 3.53 27.41 -27.78
CA THR A 15 3.45 26.01 -28.20
C THR A 15 3.97 25.05 -27.12
N ILE A 16 3.20 24.01 -26.84
CA ILE A 16 3.68 22.79 -26.17
C ILE A 16 3.79 21.63 -27.15
N GLU A 17 4.66 20.68 -26.83
CA GLU A 17 4.76 19.38 -27.51
C GLU A 17 4.46 18.26 -26.52
N LEU A 18 3.57 17.36 -26.93
CA LEU A 18 3.26 16.11 -26.25
C LEU A 18 3.99 14.99 -26.97
N THR A 19 4.80 14.21 -26.25
CA THR A 19 5.41 12.97 -26.77
C THR A 19 5.00 11.78 -25.90
N GLN A 20 5.39 10.55 -26.25
CA GLN A 20 5.05 9.37 -25.46
C GLN A 20 6.22 8.40 -25.24
N ARG A 21 6.20 7.73 -24.09
CA ARG A 21 7.05 6.57 -23.78
C ARG A 21 6.34 5.56 -22.87
N ARG A 22 6.80 4.31 -22.84
CA ARG A 22 6.34 3.29 -21.88
C ARG A 22 6.56 3.75 -20.43
N PHE A 23 5.52 3.63 -19.59
CA PHE A 23 5.67 3.79 -18.14
C PHE A 23 6.47 2.63 -17.53
N LYS A 24 7.39 2.98 -16.62
CA LYS A 24 8.12 2.07 -15.74
C LYS A 24 8.15 2.66 -14.33
N LEU A 25 8.13 1.80 -13.31
CA LEU A 25 8.24 2.22 -11.90
C LEU A 25 9.58 2.88 -11.57
N ASP A 26 10.65 2.44 -12.24
CA ASP A 26 11.91 3.15 -12.38
C ASP A 26 12.19 3.33 -13.88
N HIS A 27 12.34 4.57 -14.32
CA HIS A 27 12.58 4.90 -15.72
C HIS A 27 14.03 4.58 -16.16
N LEU A 28 14.97 4.60 -15.21
CA LEU A 28 16.39 4.30 -15.40
C LEU A 28 16.68 2.79 -15.42
N THR A 29 15.75 1.95 -14.93
CA THR A 29 15.90 0.49 -15.04
C THR A 29 15.97 0.07 -16.52
N PRO A 30 17.06 -0.58 -16.97
CA PRO A 30 17.24 -0.94 -18.37
C PRO A 30 16.10 -1.81 -18.89
N GLU A 31 15.60 -1.48 -20.08
CA GLU A 31 14.61 -2.30 -20.78
C GLU A 31 15.20 -3.70 -21.01
N ARG A 32 14.50 -4.77 -20.60
CA ARG A 32 15.00 -6.15 -20.78
C ARG A 32 15.07 -6.52 -22.26
N ALA A 33 15.94 -7.47 -22.60
CA ALA A 33 16.08 -7.96 -23.98
C ALA A 33 14.74 -8.39 -24.62
N GLU A 34 13.89 -9.11 -23.86
CA GLU A 34 12.52 -9.50 -24.24
C GLU A 34 11.58 -8.33 -24.57
N TYR A 35 11.89 -7.11 -24.14
CA TYR A 35 11.14 -5.88 -24.37
C TYR A 35 11.91 -4.85 -25.22
N ARG A 36 13.12 -5.17 -25.71
CA ARG A 36 13.93 -4.32 -26.59
C ARG A 36 13.74 -4.60 -28.08
N ASN A 37 12.78 -5.45 -28.46
CA ASN A 37 12.50 -5.74 -29.87
C ASN A 37 11.82 -4.54 -30.55
N ALA A 38 12.48 -3.94 -31.54
CA ALA A 38 11.98 -2.80 -32.31
C ALA A 38 10.65 -3.09 -33.03
N GLN A 39 10.33 -4.35 -33.33
CA GLN A 39 9.04 -4.77 -33.90
C GLN A 39 7.85 -4.51 -32.97
N TYR A 40 8.09 -4.40 -31.66
CA TYR A 40 7.09 -4.11 -30.63
C TYR A 40 7.37 -2.77 -29.94
N TRP A 41 7.86 -1.78 -30.69
CA TRP A 41 8.11 -0.44 -30.16
C TRP A 41 6.85 0.06 -29.44
N TYR A 42 6.99 0.41 -28.15
CA TYR A 42 5.88 0.80 -27.28
C TYR A 42 5.37 2.21 -27.61
N LYS A 43 4.71 2.32 -28.76
CA LYS A 43 3.84 3.41 -29.18
C LYS A 43 2.39 2.94 -29.08
N TRP A 44 1.52 3.85 -28.67
CA TRP A 44 0.08 3.68 -28.61
C TRP A 44 -0.57 4.83 -29.38
N ASP A 45 -1.73 4.61 -29.98
CA ASP A 45 -2.59 5.71 -30.41
C ASP A 45 -3.32 6.23 -29.17
N ILE A 46 -2.95 7.42 -28.68
CA ILE A 46 -3.43 7.96 -27.41
C ILE A 46 -4.44 9.09 -27.66
N PRO A 47 -5.69 9.00 -27.16
CA PRO A 47 -6.64 10.10 -27.22
C PRO A 47 -6.30 11.14 -26.14
N ILE A 48 -5.79 12.29 -26.57
CA ILE A 48 -5.46 13.43 -25.70
C ILE A 48 -6.72 14.24 -25.43
N PHE A 49 -7.24 14.10 -24.21
CA PHE A 49 -8.21 15.02 -23.63
C PHE A 49 -7.42 16.13 -22.91
N TYR A 50 -7.86 17.38 -23.04
CA TYR A 50 -7.23 18.50 -22.34
C TYR A 50 -8.20 19.67 -22.15
N ASP A 51 -7.97 20.42 -21.08
CA ASP A 51 -8.66 21.67 -20.79
C ASP A 51 -7.67 22.84 -20.87
N VAL A 52 -8.14 24.00 -21.35
CA VAL A 52 -7.38 25.27 -21.39
C VAL A 52 -8.23 26.37 -20.76
N ASN A 53 -7.67 27.07 -19.76
CA ASN A 53 -8.32 28.11 -18.96
C ASN A 53 -9.71 27.70 -18.43
N GLY A 54 -9.83 26.44 -17.98
CA GLY A 54 -11.08 25.86 -17.47
C GLY A 54 -12.13 25.50 -18.54
N LYS A 55 -11.76 25.51 -19.82
CA LYS A 55 -12.62 25.09 -20.93
C LYS A 55 -12.10 23.81 -21.55
N LYS A 56 -13.00 22.84 -21.73
CA LYS A 56 -12.71 21.57 -22.40
C LYS A 56 -12.47 21.79 -23.89
N MET A 57 -11.39 21.21 -24.39
CA MET A 57 -10.97 21.29 -25.79
C MET A 57 -11.32 20.00 -26.55
N ASP A 58 -11.35 20.07 -27.88
CA ASP A 58 -11.54 18.91 -28.74
C ASP A 58 -10.40 17.90 -28.58
N MET A 59 -10.73 16.61 -28.58
CA MET A 59 -9.78 15.52 -28.39
C MET A 59 -8.84 15.38 -29.59
N VAL A 60 -7.55 15.21 -29.32
CA VAL A 60 -6.49 15.09 -30.34
C VAL A 60 -5.77 13.74 -30.23
N TRP A 61 -5.47 13.09 -31.34
CA TRP A 61 -4.68 11.85 -31.33
C TRP A 61 -3.17 12.13 -31.24
N LEU A 62 -2.51 11.44 -30.30
CA LEU A 62 -1.05 11.38 -30.18
C LEU A 62 -0.56 10.01 -30.66
N HIS A 63 0.13 9.99 -31.79
CA HIS A 63 0.74 8.79 -32.38
C HIS A 63 2.23 8.64 -32.03
N GLU A 64 3.00 9.73 -32.12
CA GLU A 64 4.42 9.78 -31.72
C GLU A 64 4.73 11.07 -30.95
N ALA A 65 4.44 12.21 -31.58
CA ALA A 65 4.39 13.53 -30.99
C ALA A 65 3.19 14.31 -31.55
N VAL A 66 2.65 15.26 -30.79
CA VAL A 66 1.67 16.24 -31.27
C VAL A 66 1.88 17.59 -30.57
N ARG A 67 1.66 18.70 -31.29
CA ARG A 67 1.84 20.06 -30.77
C ARG A 67 0.50 20.73 -30.53
N LEU A 68 0.35 21.40 -29.39
CA LEU A 68 -0.86 22.14 -29.02
C LEU A 68 -0.53 23.64 -28.84
N PRO A 69 -1.36 24.55 -29.40
CA PRO A 69 -1.15 25.99 -29.29
C PRO A 69 -1.65 26.52 -27.93
N ILE A 70 -0.85 26.33 -26.89
CA ILE A 70 -1.15 26.74 -25.50
C ILE A 70 -0.11 27.77 -25.06
N ASN A 71 -0.55 29.00 -24.78
CA ASN A 71 0.34 30.09 -24.41
C ASN A 71 0.94 29.89 -23.02
N ILE A 72 2.07 30.54 -22.75
CA ILE A 72 2.72 30.52 -21.43
C ILE A 72 1.88 31.20 -20.33
N SER A 73 0.92 32.04 -20.72
CA SER A 73 -0.08 32.64 -19.85
C SER A 73 -1.32 31.76 -19.61
N ASP A 74 -1.49 30.69 -20.41
CA ASP A 74 -2.67 29.84 -20.31
C ASP A 74 -2.49 28.77 -19.23
N THR A 75 -3.47 28.67 -18.35
CA THR A 75 -3.64 27.51 -17.48
C THR A 75 -4.13 26.33 -18.33
N PHE A 76 -3.56 25.14 -18.19
CA PHE A 76 -4.02 23.97 -18.93
C PHE A 76 -3.80 22.68 -18.13
N LEU A 77 -4.57 21.65 -18.46
CA LEU A 77 -4.43 20.31 -17.89
C LEU A 77 -4.64 19.26 -18.97
N ILE A 78 -3.68 18.36 -19.15
CA ILE A 78 -3.81 17.17 -19.98
C ILE A 78 -4.42 16.02 -19.14
N ASN A 79 -5.29 15.23 -19.76
CA ASN A 79 -6.08 14.16 -19.14
C ASN A 79 -6.93 14.60 -17.92
N PRO A 80 -7.74 15.68 -18.03
CA PRO A 80 -8.72 16.04 -17.01
C PRO A 80 -9.65 14.85 -16.72
N GLU A 81 -10.10 14.74 -15.47
CA GLU A 81 -10.90 13.60 -14.96
C GLU A 81 -10.27 12.19 -15.13
N SER A 82 -9.03 12.08 -15.63
CA SER A 82 -8.37 10.82 -16.01
C SER A 82 -9.12 9.99 -17.05
N LEU A 83 -9.79 10.65 -18.01
CA LEU A 83 -10.59 10.03 -19.09
C LEU A 83 -9.81 9.01 -19.95
N GLY A 84 -8.50 9.18 -20.10
CA GLY A 84 -7.62 8.30 -20.88
C GLY A 84 -6.69 7.43 -20.02
N TYR A 85 -6.44 6.19 -20.48
CA TYR A 85 -5.59 5.20 -19.78
C TYR A 85 -4.08 5.45 -19.97
N TYR A 86 -3.61 6.60 -19.49
CA TYR A 86 -2.20 7.00 -19.52
C TYR A 86 -1.86 7.95 -18.37
N ARG A 87 -0.57 8.03 -18.03
CA ARG A 87 -0.06 9.07 -17.13
C ARG A 87 0.36 10.29 -17.92
N VAL A 88 0.34 11.46 -17.28
CA VAL A 88 0.93 12.69 -17.80
C VAL A 88 2.15 13.04 -16.94
N ASN A 89 3.22 13.51 -17.57
CA ASN A 89 4.36 14.12 -16.90
C ASN A 89 4.67 15.48 -17.56
N TYR A 90 4.69 16.55 -16.78
CA TYR A 90 5.08 17.89 -17.24
C TYR A 90 6.59 18.11 -17.03
N ASP A 91 7.15 19.15 -17.65
CA ASP A 91 8.46 19.67 -17.24
C ASP A 91 8.40 20.36 -15.86
N GLU A 92 9.56 20.67 -15.28
CA GLU A 92 9.69 21.25 -13.94
C GLU A 92 8.96 22.61 -13.82
N GLN A 93 9.01 23.44 -14.88
CA GLN A 93 8.35 24.75 -14.88
C GLN A 93 6.84 24.63 -14.93
N MET A 94 6.31 23.70 -15.73
CA MET A 94 4.86 23.47 -15.81
C MET A 94 4.33 22.70 -14.58
N TRP A 95 5.11 21.80 -13.99
CA TRP A 95 4.80 21.27 -12.65
C TRP A 95 4.78 22.40 -11.60
N THR A 96 5.71 23.35 -11.64
CA THR A 96 5.72 24.52 -10.76
C THR A 96 4.57 25.49 -11.06
N ALA A 97 4.10 25.60 -12.31
CA ALA A 97 2.93 26.41 -12.64
C ALA A 97 1.62 25.78 -12.14
N ILE A 98 1.47 24.46 -12.31
CA ILE A 98 0.38 23.68 -11.71
C ILE A 98 0.46 23.78 -10.18
N ALA A 99 1.67 23.75 -9.60
CA ALA A 99 1.89 24.06 -8.20
C ALA A 99 1.42 25.48 -7.85
N ASP A 100 1.81 26.52 -8.57
CA ASP A 100 1.50 27.91 -8.20
C ASP A 100 0.02 28.27 -8.34
N GLN A 101 -0.67 27.73 -9.36
CA GLN A 101 -2.13 27.74 -9.42
C GLN A 101 -2.70 27.04 -8.19
N LEU A 102 -2.07 25.93 -7.80
CA LEU A 102 -2.34 25.28 -6.53
C LEU A 102 -2.03 26.21 -5.33
N LYS A 103 -0.86 26.79 -4.96
CA LYS A 103 -0.71 27.56 -3.66
C LYS A 103 -1.73 28.70 -3.52
N LYS A 104 -2.13 29.32 -4.63
CA LYS A 104 -3.17 30.36 -4.67
C LYS A 104 -4.58 29.86 -4.29
N ASN A 105 -4.77 28.53 -4.33
CA ASN A 105 -5.89 27.75 -3.79
C ASN A 105 -5.36 26.39 -3.22
N HIS A 106 -4.27 26.43 -2.41
CA HIS A 106 -3.46 25.32 -1.81
C HIS A 106 -2.54 24.39 -2.71
N LYS A 107 -1.20 24.24 -2.41
CA LYS A 107 -0.05 23.79 -3.30
C LYS A 107 0.21 22.25 -3.50
N LEU A 108 1.37 21.87 -4.10
CA LEU A 108 1.73 20.61 -4.82
C LEU A 108 2.37 19.46 -3.98
N ALA A 109 1.97 18.20 -4.21
CA ALA A 109 2.56 16.95 -3.68
C ALA A 109 2.96 16.93 -2.18
N PHE A 110 4.19 17.29 -1.81
CA PHE A 110 4.59 17.45 -0.40
C PHE A 110 3.97 18.70 0.25
N GLU A 111 3.69 19.73 -0.55
CA GLU A 111 2.86 20.86 -0.19
C GLU A 111 1.34 20.58 -0.39
N VAL A 112 0.95 19.55 -1.16
CA VAL A 112 -0.44 19.00 -1.04
C VAL A 112 -0.56 18.35 0.34
N ILE A 113 0.47 17.62 0.78
CA ILE A 113 0.54 17.05 2.13
C ILE A 113 0.53 18.16 3.21
N SER A 114 1.02 19.38 2.92
CA SER A 114 0.87 20.54 3.82
C SER A 114 -0.47 21.29 3.68
N TYR A 115 -1.18 21.14 2.56
CA TYR A 115 -2.54 21.64 2.37
C TYR A 115 -3.56 20.86 3.22
N LEU A 116 -3.39 19.53 3.30
CA LEU A 116 -4.32 18.57 3.91
C LEU A 116 -5.16 19.10 5.09
N PRO A 117 -4.64 19.79 6.13
CA PRO A 117 -5.41 20.47 7.19
C PRO A 117 -6.68 21.23 6.77
N ASN A 118 -6.75 21.70 5.52
CA ASN A 118 -7.87 22.49 4.99
C ASN A 118 -8.74 21.71 3.98
N GLU A 119 -8.28 20.55 3.51
CA GLU A 119 -8.96 19.75 2.48
C GLU A 119 -10.13 18.94 3.07
N LYS A 120 -11.26 18.99 2.38
CA LYS A 120 -12.52 18.32 2.76
C LYS A 120 -13.00 17.32 1.71
N ASP A 121 -12.52 17.42 0.47
CA ASP A 121 -12.94 16.55 -0.62
C ASP A 121 -12.26 15.17 -0.58
N TYR A 122 -13.05 14.15 -0.92
CA TYR A 122 -12.66 12.74 -0.86
C TYR A 122 -11.48 12.39 -1.80
N LEU A 123 -11.51 12.88 -3.05
CA LEU A 123 -10.60 12.42 -4.10
C LEU A 123 -9.14 12.88 -3.90
N PRO A 124 -8.86 14.13 -3.50
CA PRO A 124 -7.52 14.55 -3.05
C PRO A 124 -7.03 13.68 -1.89
N TRP A 125 -7.83 13.54 -0.82
CA TRP A 125 -7.49 12.71 0.34
C TRP A 125 -7.10 11.27 -0.02
N ILE A 126 -7.90 10.60 -0.85
CA ILE A 126 -7.61 9.23 -1.28
C ILE A 126 -6.27 9.13 -2.01
N SER A 127 -5.96 10.14 -2.83
CA SER A 127 -4.73 10.20 -3.63
C SER A 127 -3.49 10.45 -2.76
N VAL A 128 -3.60 11.34 -1.78
CA VAL A 128 -2.49 11.66 -0.87
C VAL A 128 -2.22 10.53 0.12
N LEU A 129 -3.26 9.90 0.67
CA LEU A 129 -3.12 8.72 1.53
C LEU A 129 -2.41 7.58 0.79
N ARG A 130 -2.70 7.35 -0.50
CA ARG A 130 -1.94 6.39 -1.34
C ARG A 130 -0.47 6.78 -1.52
N GLY A 131 -0.17 8.09 -1.56
CA GLY A 131 1.19 8.61 -1.62
C GLY A 131 1.95 8.38 -0.31
N LEU A 132 1.32 8.69 0.82
CA LEU A 132 1.88 8.48 2.17
C LEU A 132 2.07 6.98 2.49
N GLU A 133 1.09 6.13 2.16
CA GLU A 133 1.19 4.66 2.22
C GLU A 133 2.38 4.14 1.39
N ASN A 134 2.58 4.66 0.16
CA ASN A 134 3.69 4.22 -0.68
C ASN A 134 5.05 4.77 -0.22
N LEU A 135 5.08 5.98 0.36
CA LEU A 135 6.29 6.54 0.95
C LEU A 135 6.73 5.71 2.17
N TYR A 136 5.80 5.47 3.12
CA TYR A 136 6.09 4.68 4.31
C TYR A 136 6.42 3.23 3.96
N GLY A 137 5.60 2.55 3.16
CA GLY A 137 5.83 1.16 2.74
C GLY A 137 7.05 0.94 1.83
N ARG A 138 7.79 1.99 1.48
CA ARG A 138 9.11 1.92 0.83
C ARG A 138 10.28 2.19 1.78
N LEU A 139 10.03 2.72 2.97
CA LEU A 139 11.05 3.17 3.93
C LEU A 139 10.94 2.44 5.28
N SER A 140 9.82 1.79 5.57
CA SER A 140 9.69 0.76 6.61
C SER A 140 10.76 -0.32 6.43
N LYS A 141 11.34 -0.80 7.53
CA LYS A 141 12.48 -1.72 7.60
C LYS A 141 13.77 -1.19 6.94
N THR A 142 13.93 0.12 6.88
CA THR A 142 15.18 0.77 6.44
C THR A 142 15.67 1.74 7.51
N GLU A 143 16.92 2.22 7.39
CA GLU A 143 17.46 3.24 8.31
C GLU A 143 16.73 4.60 8.29
N LEU A 144 15.71 4.77 7.43
CA LEU A 144 14.87 5.97 7.33
C LEU A 144 13.44 5.73 7.86
N GLU A 145 13.20 4.58 8.50
CA GLU A 145 11.86 4.20 8.99
C GLU A 145 11.34 5.17 10.05
N ASP A 146 12.17 5.58 11.01
CA ASP A 146 11.73 6.47 12.11
C ASP A 146 11.46 7.90 11.60
N GLU A 147 12.28 8.43 10.69
CA GLU A 147 11.98 9.71 10.04
C GLU A 147 10.73 9.62 9.13
N ALA A 148 10.49 8.50 8.46
CA ALA A 148 9.29 8.27 7.66
C ALA A 148 8.03 8.15 8.54
N LYS A 149 8.08 7.37 9.64
CA LYS A 149 7.01 7.27 10.64
C LYS A 149 6.66 8.64 11.21
N LYS A 150 7.67 9.40 11.62
CA LYS A 150 7.51 10.75 12.14
C LYS A 150 6.83 11.66 11.11
N PHE A 151 7.38 11.74 9.89
CA PHE A 151 6.85 12.61 8.83
C PHE A 151 5.37 12.32 8.51
N VAL A 152 5.02 11.05 8.30
CA VAL A 152 3.63 10.67 7.97
C VAL A 152 2.71 10.89 9.18
N SER A 153 3.17 10.60 10.41
CA SER A 153 2.39 10.87 11.63
C SER A 153 2.11 12.36 11.82
N GLU A 154 3.13 13.22 11.69
CA GLU A 154 2.99 14.68 11.86
C GLU A 154 1.96 15.27 10.89
N LYS A 155 1.90 14.78 9.65
CA LYS A 155 0.97 15.25 8.61
C LYS A 155 -0.46 14.69 8.72
N LEU A 156 -0.70 13.70 9.59
CA LEU A 156 -2.02 13.11 9.86
C LEU A 156 -2.55 13.42 11.27
N ALA A 157 -1.69 13.88 12.19
CA ALA A 157 -2.01 14.05 13.61
C ALA A 157 -3.16 15.03 13.89
N GLU A 158 -3.30 16.10 13.12
CA GLU A 158 -4.38 17.09 13.30
C GLU A 158 -5.76 16.49 12.95
N PHE A 159 -5.84 15.70 11.87
CA PHE A 159 -7.04 14.94 11.55
C PHE A 159 -7.33 13.89 12.61
N PHE A 160 -6.33 13.09 12.99
CA PHE A 160 -6.53 12.05 13.99
C PHE A 160 -7.04 12.59 15.34
N LYS A 161 -6.70 13.83 15.69
CA LYS A 161 -7.22 14.51 16.89
C LYS A 161 -8.70 14.92 16.79
N SER A 162 -9.23 15.10 15.58
CA SER A 162 -10.67 15.29 15.34
C SER A 162 -11.40 13.98 14.98
N LEU A 163 -10.70 12.85 14.89
CA LEU A 163 -11.32 11.53 14.77
C LEU A 163 -11.73 10.98 16.14
N ASP A 164 -13.04 10.85 16.32
CA ASP A 164 -13.60 9.81 17.16
C ASP A 164 -13.38 8.44 16.48
N LEU A 165 -12.87 7.46 17.24
CA LEU A 165 -12.66 6.09 16.76
C LEU A 165 -13.92 5.22 16.95
N ASP A 166 -14.78 5.57 17.90
CA ASP A 166 -16.03 4.86 18.15
C ASP A 166 -17.05 5.17 17.03
N ASP A 167 -17.12 6.43 16.57
CA ASP A 167 -17.92 6.84 15.42
C ASP A 167 -17.08 7.19 14.16
N LEU A 168 -16.55 6.15 13.52
CA LEU A 168 -15.96 6.21 12.18
C LEU A 168 -16.94 5.84 11.05
N ASN A 169 -18.16 5.42 11.37
CA ASN A 169 -19.14 5.00 10.36
C ASN A 169 -19.84 6.22 9.72
N ALA A 170 -20.55 5.98 8.61
CA ALA A 170 -21.34 7.04 7.98
C ALA A 170 -22.72 7.09 8.64
N SER A 171 -23.18 8.28 9.02
CA SER A 171 -24.55 8.49 9.52
C SER A 171 -25.63 8.15 8.48
N ASP A 172 -25.26 8.23 7.21
CA ASP A 172 -26.16 8.14 6.05
C ASP A 172 -25.34 7.96 4.76
N ASN A 173 -26.01 7.70 3.64
CA ASN A 173 -25.36 7.43 2.35
C ASN A 173 -24.54 8.62 1.79
N SER A 174 -24.83 9.86 2.16
CA SER A 174 -24.08 11.03 1.63
C SER A 174 -22.67 11.12 2.20
N LYS A 175 -22.47 10.67 3.45
CA LYS A 175 -21.18 10.69 4.15
C LYS A 175 -20.35 9.40 4.00
N VAL A 176 -20.73 8.49 3.12
CA VAL A 176 -19.98 7.24 2.90
C VAL A 176 -18.53 7.53 2.49
N LEU A 177 -18.32 8.52 1.60
CA LEU A 177 -16.98 8.93 1.17
C LEU A 177 -16.17 9.53 2.32
N GLU A 178 -16.75 10.44 3.10
CA GLU A 178 -16.14 11.02 4.30
C GLU A 178 -15.73 9.94 5.32
N SER A 179 -16.63 8.99 5.62
CA SER A 179 -16.36 7.84 6.49
C SER A 179 -15.18 7.01 6.00
N GLN A 180 -15.03 6.78 4.69
CA GLN A 180 -13.90 6.02 4.13
C GLN A 180 -12.56 6.78 4.25
N VAL A 181 -12.55 8.12 4.18
CA VAL A 181 -11.35 8.92 4.47
C VAL A 181 -11.03 8.91 5.96
N ARG A 182 -12.02 9.17 6.84
CA ARG A 182 -11.85 9.11 8.30
C ARG A 182 -11.29 7.74 8.74
N LYS A 183 -11.80 6.64 8.14
CA LYS A 183 -11.25 5.29 8.31
C LYS A 183 -9.81 5.19 7.82
N ARG A 184 -9.47 5.52 6.56
CA ARG A 184 -8.08 5.40 6.06
C ARG A 184 -7.07 6.29 6.80
N ILE A 185 -7.46 7.46 7.29
CA ILE A 185 -6.61 8.28 8.17
C ILE A 185 -6.37 7.55 9.50
N ALA A 186 -7.42 6.99 10.12
CA ALA A 186 -7.26 6.20 11.34
C ALA A 186 -6.37 4.97 11.12
N VAL A 187 -6.54 4.23 10.02
CA VAL A 187 -5.66 3.10 9.63
C VAL A 187 -4.21 3.57 9.57
N LEU A 188 -3.90 4.48 8.65
CA LEU A 188 -2.53 4.88 8.35
C LEU A 188 -1.85 5.58 9.53
N TYR A 189 -2.58 6.33 10.36
CA TYR A 189 -2.01 6.93 11.56
C TYR A 189 -1.72 5.88 12.65
N CYS A 190 -2.60 4.90 12.84
CA CYS A 190 -2.43 3.88 13.89
C CYS A 190 -1.45 2.76 13.51
N ASP A 191 -1.29 2.45 12.22
CA ASP A 191 -0.27 1.51 11.71
C ASP A 191 1.17 2.02 11.98
N LEU A 192 1.36 3.32 12.18
CA LEU A 192 2.62 3.93 12.60
C LEU A 192 2.85 3.84 14.13
N LEU A 193 1.88 3.28 14.86
CA LEU A 193 1.84 3.07 16.32
C LEU A 193 2.23 4.29 17.20
N PRO A 194 1.77 5.53 16.91
CA PRO A 194 1.95 6.66 17.83
C PRO A 194 1.23 6.39 19.16
N GLU A 195 1.87 6.80 20.26
CA GLU A 195 1.43 6.53 21.64
C GLU A 195 -0.03 6.91 21.92
N GLU A 196 -0.53 7.99 21.30
CA GLU A 196 -1.93 8.43 21.42
C GLU A 196 -2.91 7.40 20.84
N CYS A 197 -2.66 6.85 19.64
CA CYS A 197 -3.52 5.81 19.09
C CYS A 197 -3.33 4.47 19.82
N ARG A 198 -2.08 4.08 20.12
CA ARG A 198 -1.79 2.80 20.82
C ARG A 198 -2.58 2.67 22.12
N LYS A 199 -2.66 3.75 22.91
CA LYS A 199 -3.43 3.79 24.17
C LYS A 199 -4.95 3.74 23.95
N LYS A 200 -5.49 4.42 22.93
CA LYS A 200 -6.92 4.31 22.56
C LYS A 200 -7.28 2.87 22.16
N LEU A 201 -6.48 2.22 21.31
CA LEU A 201 -6.77 0.87 20.81
C LEU A 201 -6.63 -0.21 21.90
N VAL A 202 -5.65 -0.11 22.82
CA VAL A 202 -5.55 -1.03 23.97
C VAL A 202 -6.74 -0.88 24.91
N ASN A 203 -7.18 0.35 25.22
CA ASN A 203 -8.37 0.57 26.05
C ASN A 203 -9.64 -0.01 25.38
N GLN A 204 -9.82 0.20 24.07
CA GLN A 204 -10.90 -0.42 23.29
C GLN A 204 -10.85 -1.95 23.35
N PHE A 205 -9.66 -2.55 23.28
CA PHE A 205 -9.48 -4.00 23.38
C PHE A 205 -9.85 -4.54 24.77
N GLU A 206 -9.44 -3.86 25.84
CA GLU A 206 -9.76 -4.27 27.21
C GLU A 206 -11.25 -4.11 27.52
N SER A 207 -11.81 -2.92 27.25
CA SER A 207 -13.16 -2.52 27.69
C SER A 207 -14.30 -2.99 26.78
N ASN A 208 -14.09 -3.05 25.46
CA ASN A 208 -15.12 -3.36 24.48
C ASN A 208 -14.97 -4.74 23.82
N PHE A 209 -13.86 -5.45 24.05
CA PHE A 209 -13.68 -6.84 23.59
C PHE A 209 -13.38 -7.82 24.73
N MET A 210 -12.23 -7.73 25.40
CA MET A 210 -11.78 -8.74 26.37
C MET A 210 -12.73 -8.88 27.57
N ALA A 211 -13.14 -7.79 28.21
CA ALA A 211 -14.07 -7.86 29.35
C ALA A 211 -15.49 -8.29 28.94
N PRO A 212 -16.14 -7.74 27.89
CA PRO A 212 -17.44 -8.24 27.41
C PRO A 212 -17.42 -9.71 27.00
N CYS A 213 -16.32 -10.16 26.38
CA CYS A 213 -16.22 -11.52 25.89
C CYS A 213 -15.72 -12.55 26.92
N GLU A 214 -15.37 -12.18 28.16
CA GLU A 214 -14.70 -13.09 29.12
C GLU A 214 -15.45 -14.43 29.29
N SER A 215 -16.75 -14.39 29.54
CA SER A 215 -17.63 -15.57 29.68
C SER A 215 -18.14 -16.17 28.35
N TYR A 216 -17.89 -15.52 27.21
CA TYR A 216 -18.40 -15.92 25.90
C TYR A 216 -17.43 -16.83 25.13
N ASN A 217 -17.98 -17.60 24.19
CA ASN A 217 -17.24 -18.52 23.30
C ASN A 217 -17.27 -18.10 21.82
N ILE A 218 -18.20 -17.23 21.44
CA ILE A 218 -18.36 -16.63 20.11
C ILE A 218 -18.05 -15.14 20.27
N ALA A 219 -17.22 -14.56 19.40
CA ALA A 219 -16.81 -13.16 19.48
C ALA A 219 -17.87 -12.20 18.91
N SER A 220 -18.55 -12.63 17.86
CA SER A 220 -19.63 -11.87 17.21
C SER A 220 -20.80 -11.56 18.17
N ASP A 221 -21.07 -12.44 19.15
CA ASP A 221 -22.08 -12.27 20.21
C ASP A 221 -21.71 -11.22 21.29
N CYS A 222 -20.42 -10.95 21.52
CA CYS A 222 -19.94 -10.22 22.71
C CYS A 222 -19.11 -8.97 22.40
N SER A 223 -18.51 -8.87 21.21
CA SER A 223 -17.64 -7.75 20.85
C SER A 223 -18.43 -6.47 20.61
N LYS A 224 -18.24 -5.49 21.51
CA LYS A 224 -18.80 -4.14 21.40
C LYS A 224 -17.98 -3.23 20.49
N VAL A 225 -16.78 -3.67 20.09
CA VAL A 225 -15.90 -2.94 19.18
C VAL A 225 -16.58 -2.77 17.82
N SER A 226 -16.65 -1.54 17.31
CA SER A 226 -17.22 -1.24 15.99
C SER A 226 -16.56 -2.10 14.90
N PRO A 227 -17.32 -2.82 14.03
CA PRO A 227 -16.76 -3.75 13.05
C PRO A 227 -15.69 -3.16 12.14
N SER A 228 -15.72 -1.85 11.91
CA SER A 228 -14.72 -1.16 11.10
C SER A 228 -13.35 -1.02 11.75
N ILE A 229 -13.22 -1.09 13.09
CA ILE A 229 -11.94 -0.96 13.81
C ILE A 229 -11.45 -2.26 14.47
N ARG A 230 -12.28 -3.31 14.49
CA ARG A 230 -11.92 -4.65 15.03
C ARG A 230 -10.52 -5.15 14.63
N PRO A 231 -10.08 -5.12 13.35
CA PRO A 231 -8.73 -5.54 13.00
C PRO A 231 -7.62 -4.83 13.81
N TRP A 232 -7.65 -3.50 13.92
CA TRP A 232 -6.61 -2.76 14.66
C TRP A 232 -6.75 -2.93 16.17
N VAL A 233 -7.96 -2.91 16.71
CA VAL A 233 -8.20 -3.11 18.14
C VAL A 233 -7.73 -4.48 18.61
N TYR A 234 -8.07 -5.56 17.88
CA TYR A 234 -7.67 -6.91 18.26
C TYR A 234 -6.17 -7.14 18.02
N CYS A 235 -5.62 -6.64 16.91
CA CYS A 235 -4.20 -6.77 16.58
C CYS A 235 -3.31 -6.03 17.60
N VAL A 236 -3.58 -4.74 17.87
CA VAL A 236 -2.82 -3.95 18.83
C VAL A 236 -3.03 -4.46 20.26
N GLY A 237 -4.25 -4.89 20.59
CA GLY A 237 -4.54 -5.57 21.85
C GLY A 237 -3.66 -6.79 22.07
N LEU A 238 -3.63 -7.72 21.11
CA LEU A 238 -2.81 -8.94 21.23
C LEU A 238 -1.29 -8.66 21.16
N ALA A 239 -0.85 -7.68 20.37
CA ALA A 239 0.56 -7.28 20.26
C ALA A 239 1.11 -6.60 21.54
N ASN A 240 0.24 -6.15 22.44
CA ASN A 240 0.59 -5.62 23.76
C ASN A 240 0.17 -6.58 24.91
N GLY A 241 -0.57 -7.65 24.62
CA GLY A 241 -1.02 -8.67 25.57
C GLY A 241 -0.05 -9.83 25.77
N GLY A 242 -0.49 -10.85 26.53
CA GLY A 242 0.29 -12.02 26.89
C GLY A 242 -0.34 -13.36 26.47
N GLU A 243 -0.13 -14.39 27.29
CA GLU A 243 -0.68 -15.73 27.03
C GLU A 243 -2.20 -15.76 27.15
N LYS A 244 -2.76 -15.10 28.18
CA LYS A 244 -4.21 -15.05 28.46
C LYS A 244 -5.00 -14.54 27.25
N GLU A 245 -4.52 -13.46 26.63
CA GLU A 245 -5.15 -12.82 25.48
C GLU A 245 -5.03 -13.73 24.25
N PHE A 246 -3.88 -14.36 24.04
CA PHE A 246 -3.66 -15.28 22.92
C PHE A 246 -4.53 -16.54 23.01
N GLU A 247 -4.60 -17.17 24.19
CA GLU A 247 -5.46 -18.34 24.43
C GLU A 247 -6.93 -17.99 24.27
N LYS A 248 -7.37 -16.83 24.79
CA LYS A 248 -8.75 -16.36 24.65
C LYS A 248 -9.14 -16.12 23.19
N ILE A 249 -8.33 -15.39 22.42
CA ILE A 249 -8.60 -15.18 20.99
C ILE A 249 -8.51 -16.50 20.21
N SER A 250 -7.57 -17.39 20.53
CA SER A 250 -7.48 -18.72 19.90
C SER A 250 -8.73 -19.55 20.12
N LYS A 251 -9.31 -19.50 21.34
CA LYS A 251 -10.58 -20.17 21.65
C LYS A 251 -11.75 -19.56 20.88
N LEU A 252 -11.86 -18.23 20.87
CA LEU A 252 -12.90 -17.52 20.12
C LEU A 252 -12.81 -17.84 18.62
N PHE A 253 -11.63 -17.73 18.00
CA PHE A 253 -11.38 -18.07 16.60
C PHE A 253 -11.80 -19.50 16.23
N THR A 254 -11.57 -20.45 17.12
CA THR A 254 -11.90 -21.87 16.90
C THR A 254 -13.42 -22.11 16.91
N LEU A 255 -14.17 -21.33 17.71
CA LEU A 255 -15.61 -21.52 17.95
C LEU A 255 -16.50 -20.49 17.22
N GLU A 256 -15.92 -19.44 16.65
CA GLU A 256 -16.63 -18.40 15.89
C GLU A 256 -17.28 -18.98 14.62
N VAL A 257 -18.51 -18.52 14.37
CA VAL A 257 -19.37 -18.95 13.26
C VAL A 257 -19.52 -17.89 12.17
N ASP A 258 -19.37 -16.60 12.51
CA ASP A 258 -19.34 -15.53 11.52
C ASP A 258 -18.00 -15.51 10.77
N ALA A 259 -18.06 -15.61 9.44
CA ALA A 259 -16.88 -15.71 8.59
C ALA A 259 -16.08 -14.40 8.46
N ALA A 260 -16.69 -13.24 8.74
CA ALA A 260 -15.97 -11.97 8.76
C ALA A 260 -15.22 -11.79 10.08
N GLU A 261 -15.89 -12.05 11.21
CA GLU A 261 -15.31 -11.98 12.55
C GLU A 261 -14.21 -13.02 12.73
N LYS A 262 -14.41 -14.26 12.27
CA LYS A 262 -13.37 -15.31 12.29
C LYS A 262 -12.11 -14.89 11.52
N ARG A 263 -12.25 -14.11 10.43
CA ARG A 263 -11.10 -13.51 9.72
C ARG A 263 -10.43 -12.40 10.53
N GLN A 264 -11.18 -11.58 11.28
CA GLN A 264 -10.58 -10.58 12.19
C GLN A 264 -9.81 -11.24 13.35
N LEU A 265 -10.35 -12.31 13.94
CA LEU A 265 -9.68 -13.06 15.00
C LEU A 265 -8.41 -13.75 14.49
N LEU A 266 -8.43 -14.31 13.28
CA LEU A 266 -7.24 -14.87 12.62
C LEU A 266 -6.17 -13.80 12.35
N ALA A 267 -6.58 -12.63 11.84
CA ALA A 267 -5.68 -11.50 11.65
C ALA A 267 -5.11 -11.01 12.99
N ALA A 268 -5.90 -10.97 14.05
CA ALA A 268 -5.43 -10.63 15.39
C ALA A 268 -4.35 -11.60 15.89
N LEU A 269 -4.57 -12.92 15.75
CA LEU A 269 -3.58 -13.96 16.12
C LEU A 269 -2.24 -13.79 15.39
N SER A 270 -2.25 -13.24 14.17
CA SER A 270 -1.04 -12.92 13.40
C SER A 270 -0.17 -11.82 14.03
N CYS A 271 -0.73 -10.98 14.90
CA CYS A 271 -0.06 -9.88 15.59
C CYS A 271 0.62 -10.29 16.90
N SER A 272 0.67 -11.59 17.21
CA SER A 272 1.42 -12.10 18.37
C SER A 272 2.92 -11.88 18.19
N ARG A 273 3.58 -11.27 19.19
CA ARG A 273 5.03 -11.04 19.19
C ARG A 273 5.89 -12.26 19.55
N ASP A 274 5.30 -13.44 19.72
CA ASP A 274 6.03 -14.70 19.97
C ASP A 274 6.27 -15.48 18.65
N PRO A 275 7.54 -15.59 18.19
CA PRO A 275 7.88 -16.36 16.99
C PRO A 275 7.40 -17.82 17.01
N ARG A 276 7.27 -18.44 18.20
CA ARG A 276 6.82 -19.83 18.35
C ARG A 276 5.34 -19.96 18.04
N LYS A 277 4.52 -18.99 18.47
CA LYS A 277 3.09 -18.93 18.18
C LYS A 277 2.85 -18.66 16.70
N LEU A 278 3.61 -17.72 16.12
CA LEU A 278 3.56 -17.42 14.69
C LEU A 278 3.97 -18.63 13.82
N ARG A 279 5.07 -19.33 14.14
CA ARG A 279 5.46 -20.58 13.44
C ARG A 279 4.43 -21.69 13.63
N LYS A 280 3.78 -21.81 14.79
CA LYS A 280 2.68 -22.76 15.03
C LYS A 280 1.43 -22.43 14.20
N LEU A 281 1.05 -21.16 14.09
CA LEU A 281 -0.05 -20.71 13.25
C LEU A 281 0.21 -21.02 11.77
N LEU A 282 1.43 -20.76 11.28
CA LEU A 282 1.83 -21.14 9.92
C LEU A 282 1.77 -22.66 9.74
N HIS A 283 2.37 -23.47 10.62
CA HIS A 283 2.33 -24.93 10.49
C HIS A 283 0.90 -25.48 10.43
N VAL A 284 -0.01 -25.01 11.31
CA VAL A 284 -1.39 -25.49 11.37
C VAL A 284 -2.20 -25.06 10.14
N ASN A 285 -2.05 -23.84 9.65
CA ASN A 285 -2.90 -23.30 8.58
C ASN A 285 -2.28 -23.43 7.18
N MET A 286 -0.95 -23.60 7.06
CA MET A 286 -0.24 -23.71 5.78
C MET A 286 0.15 -25.16 5.42
N LEU A 287 0.58 -25.98 6.39
CA LEU A 287 1.11 -27.33 6.09
C LEU A 287 0.15 -28.48 6.41
N SER A 288 -0.90 -28.26 7.21
CA SER A 288 -1.83 -29.32 7.63
C SER A 288 -3.13 -29.31 6.83
N GLU A 289 -3.58 -30.49 6.39
CA GLU A 289 -4.93 -30.71 5.84
C GLU A 289 -6.02 -30.41 6.88
N ALA A 290 -5.74 -30.64 8.17
CA ALA A 290 -6.64 -30.34 9.30
C ALA A 290 -6.66 -28.84 9.67
N SER A 291 -6.47 -27.97 8.67
CA SER A 291 -6.49 -26.51 8.80
C SER A 291 -7.87 -26.01 9.23
N PRO A 292 -7.98 -25.17 10.29
CA PRO A 292 -9.25 -24.57 10.71
C PRO A 292 -9.76 -23.45 9.78
N ILE A 293 -9.01 -23.14 8.72
CA ILE A 293 -9.37 -22.19 7.66
C ILE A 293 -9.32 -22.84 6.27
N PRO A 294 -10.19 -22.42 5.32
CA PRO A 294 -10.06 -22.79 3.90
C PRO A 294 -8.73 -22.36 3.29
N GLU A 295 -8.26 -23.09 2.26
CA GLU A 295 -6.96 -22.83 1.64
C GLU A 295 -6.86 -21.43 1.02
N GLN A 296 -7.95 -20.97 0.40
CA GLN A 296 -8.10 -19.61 -0.13
C GLN A 296 -7.91 -18.51 0.93
N ASP A 297 -8.21 -18.79 2.21
CA ASP A 297 -8.04 -17.85 3.32
C ASP A 297 -6.63 -17.86 3.92
N VAL A 298 -5.78 -18.82 3.54
CA VAL A 298 -4.36 -18.85 3.95
C VAL A 298 -3.62 -17.62 3.43
N GLN A 299 -4.00 -17.07 2.25
CA GLN A 299 -3.45 -15.79 1.78
C GLN A 299 -3.66 -14.69 2.84
N ASN A 300 -4.85 -14.61 3.44
CA ASN A 300 -5.22 -13.56 4.38
C ASN A 300 -4.42 -13.65 5.70
N LEU A 301 -4.19 -14.86 6.22
CA LEU A 301 -3.29 -15.08 7.36
C LEU A 301 -1.85 -14.63 7.04
N VAL A 302 -1.34 -15.10 5.90
CA VAL A 302 0.03 -14.84 5.43
C VAL A 302 0.27 -13.35 5.18
N GLU A 303 -0.72 -12.66 4.60
CA GLU A 303 -0.70 -11.21 4.37
C GLU A 303 -0.77 -10.42 5.68
N SER A 304 -1.61 -10.84 6.63
CA SER A 304 -1.70 -10.23 7.96
C SER A 304 -0.36 -10.37 8.71
N MET A 305 0.24 -11.56 8.73
CA MET A 305 1.55 -11.81 9.33
C MET A 305 2.66 -10.97 8.68
N ASN A 306 2.66 -10.84 7.35
CA ASN A 306 3.66 -10.05 6.63
C ASN A 306 3.50 -8.52 6.76
N ASN A 307 2.46 -8.06 7.47
CA ASN A 307 2.29 -6.66 7.87
C ASN A 307 2.69 -6.41 9.33
N GLN A 308 3.24 -7.42 10.04
CA GLN A 308 3.76 -7.32 11.40
C GLN A 308 5.28 -7.52 11.40
N ASP A 309 6.01 -6.80 12.26
CA ASP A 309 7.49 -6.84 12.31
C ASP A 309 8.02 -8.28 12.42
N VAL A 310 7.62 -8.99 13.50
CA VAL A 310 8.04 -10.37 13.82
C VAL A 310 7.46 -11.39 12.84
N GLY A 311 6.27 -11.14 12.30
CA GLY A 311 5.64 -12.03 11.33
C GLY A 311 6.37 -12.02 9.99
N ALA A 312 6.76 -10.83 9.52
CA ALA A 312 7.41 -10.66 8.23
C ALA A 312 8.84 -11.23 8.17
N GLU A 313 9.54 -11.35 9.32
CA GLU A 313 10.81 -12.08 9.43
C GLU A 313 10.64 -13.62 9.38
N ILE A 314 9.43 -14.15 9.58
CA ILE A 314 9.18 -15.59 9.73
C ILE A 314 8.56 -16.19 8.47
N VAL A 315 7.60 -15.51 7.84
CA VAL A 315 6.72 -16.11 6.81
C VAL A 315 7.47 -16.57 5.57
N SER A 316 8.42 -15.77 5.06
CA SER A 316 9.16 -16.11 3.84
C SER A 316 10.07 -17.31 4.07
N ASP A 317 10.92 -17.25 5.11
CA ASP A 317 11.80 -18.37 5.48
C ASP A 317 11.01 -19.64 5.77
N PHE A 318 9.90 -19.57 6.52
CA PHE A 318 9.06 -20.74 6.79
C PHE A 318 8.49 -21.38 5.51
N MET A 319 8.06 -20.57 4.53
CA MET A 319 7.51 -21.04 3.27
C MET A 319 8.59 -21.67 2.35
N LEU A 320 9.84 -21.22 2.46
CA LEU A 320 10.99 -21.77 1.72
C LEU A 320 11.55 -23.03 2.41
N ASP A 321 11.65 -23.04 3.74
CA ASP A 321 12.09 -24.18 4.56
C ASP A 321 11.17 -25.41 4.38
N ASN A 322 9.86 -25.19 4.24
CA ASN A 322 8.83 -26.23 4.13
C ASN A 322 8.24 -26.31 2.70
N TRP A 323 9.04 -25.98 1.68
CA TRP A 323 8.58 -25.83 0.30
C TRP A 323 7.92 -27.10 -0.28
N LYS A 324 8.43 -28.27 0.08
CA LYS A 324 7.92 -29.56 -0.42
C LYS A 324 6.50 -29.78 0.07
N GLU A 325 6.27 -29.71 1.38
CA GLU A 325 4.98 -29.91 2.03
C GLU A 325 3.97 -28.83 1.60
N PHE A 326 4.44 -27.58 1.44
CA PHE A 326 3.67 -26.49 0.86
C PHE A 326 3.21 -26.79 -0.58
N MET A 327 4.11 -27.25 -1.45
CA MET A 327 3.77 -27.59 -2.84
C MET A 327 2.89 -28.85 -2.94
N GLU A 328 3.12 -29.87 -2.10
CA GLU A 328 2.27 -31.07 -2.03
C GLU A 328 0.81 -30.70 -1.75
N ARG A 329 0.57 -29.72 -0.86
CA ARG A 329 -0.77 -29.20 -0.59
C ARG A 329 -1.30 -28.30 -1.72
N PHE A 330 -0.65 -27.17 -1.99
CA PHE A 330 -1.24 -26.10 -2.81
C PHE A 330 -1.11 -26.30 -4.33
N SER A 331 -0.32 -27.26 -4.83
CA SER A 331 -0.07 -27.41 -6.28
C SER A 331 -1.31 -27.73 -7.14
N HIS A 332 -2.39 -28.22 -6.51
CA HIS A 332 -3.63 -28.56 -7.20
C HIS A 332 -4.44 -27.31 -7.62
N ASP A 333 -4.48 -26.26 -6.80
CA ASP A 333 -5.06 -24.96 -7.18
C ASP A 333 -3.98 -23.90 -7.46
N LYS A 334 -3.74 -23.68 -8.75
CA LYS A 334 -2.78 -22.68 -9.25
C LYS A 334 -3.17 -21.24 -8.92
N ILE A 335 -4.43 -20.95 -8.62
CA ILE A 335 -4.87 -19.60 -8.22
C ILE A 335 -4.54 -19.37 -6.75
N THR A 336 -4.99 -20.24 -5.84
CA THR A 336 -4.63 -20.14 -4.41
C THR A 336 -3.12 -20.22 -4.20
N LEU A 337 -2.40 -21.12 -4.88
CA LEU A 337 -0.93 -21.14 -4.88
C LEU A 337 -0.32 -19.80 -5.31
N SER A 338 -0.76 -19.25 -6.45
CA SER A 338 -0.29 -17.95 -6.97
C SER A 338 -0.61 -16.77 -6.05
N ASN A 339 -1.62 -16.90 -5.18
CA ASN A 339 -2.01 -15.90 -4.21
C ASN A 339 -1.23 -16.02 -2.89
N VAL A 340 -1.08 -17.22 -2.34
CA VAL A 340 -0.29 -17.46 -1.11
C VAL A 340 1.20 -17.15 -1.35
N LEU A 341 1.74 -17.47 -2.52
CA LEU A 341 3.09 -17.05 -2.93
C LEU A 341 3.23 -15.52 -3.13
N ARG A 342 2.12 -14.83 -3.43
CA ARG A 342 2.08 -13.37 -3.68
C ARG A 342 2.01 -12.56 -2.39
N SER A 343 1.34 -13.07 -1.36
CA SER A 343 1.40 -12.47 -0.02
C SER A 343 2.63 -12.93 0.76
N GLY A 344 3.04 -14.20 0.64
CA GLY A 344 4.06 -14.84 1.48
C GLY A 344 5.51 -14.49 1.19
N ILE A 345 5.94 -14.56 -0.08
CA ILE A 345 7.34 -14.32 -0.44
C ILE A 345 7.62 -12.80 -0.47
N ARG A 346 8.27 -12.31 0.58
CA ARG A 346 8.90 -10.99 0.63
C ARG A 346 10.42 -11.13 0.48
N LEU A 347 11.03 -10.13 -0.16
CA LEU A 347 12.47 -10.03 -0.41
C LEU A 347 12.79 -8.54 -0.31
N GLU A 348 13.58 -8.15 0.69
CA GLU A 348 13.74 -6.77 1.12
C GLU A 348 15.19 -6.28 0.94
N SER A 349 16.15 -7.20 0.76
CA SER A 349 17.58 -6.92 0.55
C SER A 349 18.21 -7.64 -0.66
N GLU A 350 19.42 -7.22 -1.06
CA GLU A 350 20.25 -7.93 -2.05
C GLU A 350 20.60 -9.37 -1.64
N ARG A 351 20.67 -9.66 -0.34
CA ARG A 351 21.00 -10.98 0.18
C ARG A 351 19.85 -11.95 -0.11
N ASP A 352 18.62 -11.54 0.19
CA ASP A 352 17.40 -12.31 0.01
C ASP A 352 17.18 -12.59 -1.48
N ILE A 353 17.39 -11.58 -2.33
CA ILE A 353 17.39 -11.73 -3.80
C ILE A 353 18.35 -12.85 -4.24
N LYS A 354 19.60 -12.85 -3.74
CA LYS A 354 20.62 -13.87 -4.10
C LYS A 354 20.35 -15.24 -3.47
N GLN A 355 19.71 -15.32 -2.31
CA GLN A 355 19.27 -16.58 -1.69
C GLN A 355 18.10 -17.18 -2.46
N PHE A 356 17.10 -16.37 -2.81
CA PHE A 356 15.93 -16.78 -3.57
C PHE A 356 16.28 -17.15 -5.02
N GLU A 357 17.23 -16.47 -5.66
CA GLU A 357 17.76 -16.87 -6.98
C GLU A 357 18.37 -18.27 -6.98
N ARG A 358 19.07 -18.68 -5.90
CA ARG A 358 19.57 -20.05 -5.74
C ARG A 358 18.43 -21.03 -5.51
N PHE A 359 17.55 -20.73 -4.56
CA PHE A 359 16.36 -21.53 -4.27
C PHE A 359 15.52 -21.83 -5.53
N LEU A 360 15.35 -20.85 -6.42
CA LEU A 360 14.64 -21.02 -7.70
C LEU A 360 15.35 -21.96 -8.68
N ALA A 361 16.68 -22.04 -8.64
CA ALA A 361 17.46 -22.99 -9.44
C ALA A 361 17.40 -24.40 -8.83
N ASP A 362 17.62 -24.51 -7.51
CA ASP A 362 17.62 -25.76 -6.75
C ASP A 362 16.25 -26.47 -6.84
N HIS A 363 15.15 -25.71 -6.75
CA HIS A 363 13.76 -26.21 -6.85
C HIS A 363 13.14 -26.06 -8.25
N SER A 364 13.96 -25.88 -9.29
CA SER A 364 13.54 -25.55 -10.66
C SER A 364 12.42 -26.43 -11.23
N SER A 365 12.35 -27.72 -10.88
CA SER A 365 11.27 -28.64 -11.29
C SER A 365 9.87 -28.24 -10.80
N THR A 366 9.78 -27.50 -9.70
CA THR A 366 8.52 -27.06 -9.07
C THR A 366 8.27 -25.55 -9.20
N THR A 367 9.32 -24.75 -9.39
CA THR A 367 9.22 -23.29 -9.57
C THR A 367 9.02 -22.88 -11.03
N LEU A 368 9.36 -23.74 -11.99
CA LEU A 368 9.21 -23.47 -13.42
C LEU A 368 7.73 -23.29 -13.80
N GLY A 369 7.41 -22.10 -14.32
CA GLY A 369 6.05 -21.71 -14.70
C GLY A 369 5.34 -20.82 -13.68
N LEU A 370 5.80 -20.76 -12.42
CA LEU A 370 5.23 -19.90 -11.39
C LEU A 370 5.63 -18.43 -11.60
N GLN A 371 4.89 -17.73 -12.48
CA GLN A 371 5.13 -16.33 -12.84
C GLN A 371 5.15 -15.38 -11.61
N VAL A 372 4.41 -15.72 -10.55
CA VAL A 372 4.43 -14.97 -9.28
C VAL A 372 5.83 -14.84 -8.67
N LEU A 373 6.65 -15.89 -8.72
CA LEU A 373 8.00 -15.87 -8.13
C LEU A 373 8.92 -14.91 -8.89
N LYS A 374 8.80 -14.87 -10.23
CA LYS A 374 9.48 -13.88 -11.07
C LYS A 374 9.04 -12.45 -10.76
N LEU A 375 7.74 -12.24 -10.51
CA LEU A 375 7.18 -10.94 -10.15
C LEU A 375 7.65 -10.43 -8.77
N GLN A 376 7.83 -11.31 -7.78
CA GLN A 376 8.41 -10.89 -6.48
C GLN A 376 9.88 -10.52 -6.63
N LEU A 377 10.66 -11.32 -7.36
CA LEU A 377 12.06 -11.01 -7.68
C LEU A 377 12.19 -9.67 -8.43
N GLU A 378 11.25 -9.36 -9.32
CA GLU A 378 11.16 -8.06 -10.00
C GLU A 378 10.82 -6.90 -9.06
N LYS A 379 9.81 -7.05 -8.18
CA LYS A 379 9.50 -6.03 -7.17
C LYS A 379 10.69 -5.75 -6.26
N ALA A 380 11.33 -6.80 -5.76
CA ALA A 380 12.48 -6.71 -4.85
C ALA A 380 13.66 -5.98 -5.48
N ARG A 381 14.05 -6.38 -6.71
CA ARG A 381 15.11 -5.69 -7.47
C ARG A 381 14.77 -4.22 -7.72
N ASN A 382 13.52 -3.90 -8.09
CA ASN A 382 13.08 -2.51 -8.27
C ASN A 382 13.09 -1.70 -6.96
N GLN A 383 12.76 -2.31 -5.82
CA GLN A 383 12.78 -1.64 -4.52
C GLN A 383 14.22 -1.39 -4.03
N VAL A 384 15.11 -2.37 -4.16
CA VAL A 384 16.55 -2.24 -3.84
C VAL A 384 17.20 -1.16 -4.70
N GLU A 385 16.95 -1.15 -6.03
CA GLU A 385 17.47 -0.12 -6.92
C GLU A 385 16.85 1.26 -6.67
N TRP A 386 15.57 1.33 -6.32
CA TRP A 386 14.93 2.59 -5.92
C TRP A 386 15.56 3.16 -4.64
N LEU A 387 15.79 2.32 -3.62
CA LEU A 387 16.44 2.72 -2.38
C LEU A 387 17.86 3.25 -2.65
N LYS A 388 18.71 2.51 -3.36
CA LYS A 388 20.08 2.93 -3.72
C LYS A 388 20.13 4.33 -4.35
N LYS A 389 19.17 4.65 -5.21
CA LYS A 389 19.12 5.91 -5.98
C LYS A 389 18.49 7.07 -5.19
N ASN A 390 17.50 6.80 -4.35
CA ASN A 390 16.66 7.83 -3.74
C ASN A 390 16.94 8.08 -2.25
N LYS A 391 17.64 7.17 -1.54
CA LYS A 391 17.88 7.22 -0.09
C LYS A 391 18.34 8.61 0.41
N GLU A 392 19.40 9.17 -0.17
CA GLU A 392 19.95 10.47 0.27
C GLU A 392 19.00 11.64 -0.03
N THR A 393 18.17 11.53 -1.07
CA THR A 393 17.12 12.51 -1.37
C THR A 393 15.96 12.39 -0.38
N MET A 394 15.51 11.18 -0.07
CA MET A 394 14.47 10.93 0.93
C MET A 394 14.93 11.39 2.33
N LYS A 395 16.18 11.09 2.72
CA LYS A 395 16.76 11.53 3.99
C LYS A 395 16.76 13.05 4.13
N LYS A 396 17.07 13.78 3.05
CA LYS A 396 16.97 15.25 3.01
C LYS A 396 15.53 15.74 3.10
N LEU A 397 14.59 15.13 2.37
CA LEU A 397 13.17 15.54 2.37
C LEU A 397 12.46 15.27 3.72
N LEU A 398 12.78 14.16 4.39
CA LEU A 398 12.22 13.83 5.70
C LEU A 398 12.83 14.68 6.83
N SER A 399 14.12 15.01 6.74
CA SER A 399 14.80 15.90 7.69
C SER A 399 14.58 17.40 7.41
N SER A 400 14.06 17.78 6.24
CA SER A 400 13.74 19.18 5.91
C SER A 400 12.42 19.65 6.54
N THR A 401 12.28 19.48 7.87
CA THR A 401 11.22 20.09 8.69
C THR A 401 11.45 21.60 8.92
N ARG A 402 12.15 22.28 8.00
CA ARG A 402 12.48 23.71 8.08
C ARG A 402 11.42 24.56 7.40
N SER A 403 10.62 25.22 8.24
CA SER A 403 9.83 26.42 7.96
C SER A 403 8.99 26.43 6.68
N GLU A 404 7.81 25.78 6.76
CA GLU A 404 6.61 26.09 5.93
C GLU A 404 6.05 27.52 6.21
N LYS A 405 6.90 28.46 6.62
CA LYS A 405 6.65 29.88 6.91
C LYS A 405 7.58 30.83 6.16
N GLU A 406 8.53 30.31 5.38
CA GLU A 406 9.55 31.10 4.65
C GLU A 406 9.56 30.81 3.13
N LEU A 407 8.52 30.14 2.60
CA LEU A 407 8.28 29.77 1.19
C LEU A 407 6.79 29.75 0.80
#